data_AF-A0A534RFP0-F1
#
_entry.id   AF-A0A534RFP0-F1
#
_cell.length_a   1.000
_cell.length_b   1.000
_cell.length_c   1.000
_cell.angle_alpha   90.00
_cell.angle_beta   90.00
_cell.angle_gamma   90.00
#
_symmetry.space_group_name_H-M   'P 1'
#
loop_
_entity.id
_entity.type
_entity.pdbx_description
1 polymer ?
#
loop_
_entity_poly.entity_id
_entity_poly.type
_entity_poly.pdbx_seq_one_letter_code
_entity_poly.pdbx_strand_id
1 'polypeptide(L)'
;MLAFGRLRASSAPAAEIRALRERSFGADAADRLEQLDRQRAVWQQRLDDYREARDATERNASLDAGARDRAIETLRAERFTPEERLRVVALDRIRDGER
;
A
#
# COMPACT_ATOMS: atom_id res chain seq x y z
N MET A 1 19.72 -15.47 5.83
CA MET A 1 18.51 -15.51 4.96
C MET A 1 17.79 -14.17 5.08
N LEU A 2 17.18 -13.66 4.00
CA LEU A 2 16.51 -12.34 3.85
C LEU A 2 17.32 -11.28 3.08
N ALA A 3 17.70 -11.60 1.85
CA ALA A 3 18.03 -10.59 0.83
C ALA A 3 16.80 -10.16 -0.01
N PHE A 4 15.59 -10.63 0.32
CA PHE A 4 14.38 -10.46 -0.50
C PHE A 4 13.70 -9.09 -0.39
N GLY A 5 14.08 -8.27 0.59
CA GLY A 5 13.58 -6.89 0.69
C GLY A 5 14.14 -5.95 -0.37
N ARG A 6 15.29 -6.28 -0.98
CA ARG A 6 16.04 -5.35 -1.85
C ARG A 6 15.70 -5.41 -3.34
N LEU A 7 15.01 -6.45 -3.81
CA LEU A 7 14.57 -6.55 -5.22
C LEU A 7 13.21 -5.88 -5.48
N ARG A 8 12.65 -5.14 -4.51
CA ARG A 8 11.45 -4.32 -4.73
C ARG A 8 11.74 -2.95 -5.36
N ALA A 9 13.01 -2.63 -5.61
CA ALA A 9 13.45 -1.38 -6.22
C ALA A 9 14.27 -1.57 -7.51
N SER A 10 14.39 -2.80 -8.02
CA SER A 10 15.10 -3.03 -9.27
C SER A 10 14.13 -2.90 -10.44
N SER A 11 14.43 -1.97 -11.33
CA SER A 11 13.91 -1.81 -12.69
C SER A 11 14.20 -3.01 -13.62
N ALA A 12 14.30 -4.22 -13.05
CA ALA A 12 14.51 -5.45 -13.79
C ALA A 12 13.16 -5.91 -14.37
N PRO A 13 13.13 -6.37 -15.64
CA PRO A 13 11.91 -6.87 -16.28
C PRO A 13 11.32 -8.06 -15.50
N ALA A 14 9.99 -8.15 -15.42
CA ALA A 14 9.28 -9.14 -14.61
C ALA A 14 9.70 -10.60 -14.88
N ALA A 15 10.06 -10.92 -16.12
CA ALA A 15 10.56 -12.24 -16.52
C ALA A 15 11.91 -12.59 -15.87
N GLU A 16 12.80 -11.61 -15.66
CA GLU A 16 14.10 -11.83 -15.03
C GLU A 16 13.95 -12.11 -13.53
N ILE A 17 13.03 -11.40 -12.87
CA ILE A 17 12.67 -11.62 -11.47
C ILE A 17 12.07 -13.03 -11.29
N ARG A 18 11.19 -13.45 -12.21
CA ARG A 18 10.61 -14.80 -12.18
C ARG A 18 11.68 -15.87 -12.33
N ALA A 19 12.52 -15.77 -13.37
CA ALA A 19 13.57 -16.76 -13.61
C ALA A 19 14.54 -16.88 -12.42
N LEU A 20 14.85 -15.77 -11.74
CA LEU A 20 15.64 -15.79 -10.51
C LEU A 20 14.93 -16.53 -9.37
N ARG A 21 13.63 -16.31 -9.19
CA ARG A 21 12.84 -16.98 -8.14
C ARG A 21 12.70 -18.46 -8.39
N GLU A 22 12.47 -18.86 -9.64
CA GLU A 22 12.40 -20.28 -10.02
C GLU A 22 13.71 -21.00 -9.74
N ARG A 23 14.86 -20.39 -10.08
CA ARG A 23 16.18 -20.94 -9.76
C ARG A 23 16.46 -21.04 -8.26
N SER A 24 15.89 -20.12 -7.46
CA SER A 24 16.16 -20.05 -6.03
C SER A 24 15.23 -20.94 -5.20
N PHE A 25 13.98 -21.13 -5.63
CA PHE A 25 12.91 -21.72 -4.82
C PHE A 25 11.99 -22.69 -5.57
N GLY A 26 12.21 -22.91 -6.87
CA GLY A 26 11.33 -23.69 -7.74
C GLY A 26 10.14 -22.89 -8.28
N ALA A 27 9.45 -23.46 -9.26
CA ALA A 27 8.35 -22.83 -9.98
C ALA A 27 7.16 -22.47 -9.06
N ASP A 28 6.70 -23.41 -8.23
CA ASP A 28 5.55 -23.20 -7.33
C ASP A 28 5.77 -22.07 -6.32
N ALA A 29 7.02 -21.87 -5.88
CA ALA A 29 7.36 -20.76 -4.99
C ALA A 29 7.43 -19.44 -5.75
N ALA A 30 7.95 -19.44 -6.98
CA ALA A 30 7.95 -18.27 -7.84
C ALA A 30 6.52 -17.78 -8.14
N ASP A 31 5.60 -18.70 -8.44
CA ASP A 31 4.18 -18.39 -8.69
C ASP A 31 3.50 -17.73 -7.48
N ARG A 32 3.68 -18.32 -6.29
CA ARG A 32 3.13 -17.76 -5.04
C ARG A 32 3.68 -16.38 -4.73
N LEU A 33 4.97 -16.15 -4.98
CA LEU A 33 5.61 -14.84 -4.80
C LEU A 33 5.09 -13.82 -5.80
N GLU A 34 4.91 -14.20 -7.06
CA GLU A 34 4.34 -13.33 -8.09
C GLU A 34 2.89 -12.92 -7.76
N GLN A 35 2.09 -13.87 -7.24
CA GLN A 35 0.75 -13.55 -6.77
C GLN A 35 0.76 -12.61 -5.56
N LEU A 36 1.67 -12.81 -4.62
CA LEU A 36 1.85 -11.90 -3.49
C LEU A 36 2.25 -10.48 -3.96
N ASP A 37 3.11 -10.37 -4.96
CA ASP A 37 3.51 -9.08 -5.52
C ASP A 37 2.33 -8.37 -6.19
N ARG A 38 1.52 -9.09 -6.96
CA ARG A 38 0.27 -8.54 -7.54
C ARG A 38 -0.66 -8.00 -6.45
N GLN A 39 -0.88 -8.77 -5.39
CA GLN A 39 -1.71 -8.33 -4.26
C GLN A 39 -1.13 -7.08 -3.57
N ARG A 40 0.19 -7.02 -3.40
CA ARG A 40 0.88 -5.84 -2.84
C ARG A 40 0.76 -4.62 -3.73
N ALA A 41 0.86 -4.78 -5.05
CA ALA A 41 0.70 -3.68 -6.00
C ALA A 41 -0.72 -3.11 -5.97
N VAL A 42 -1.73 -3.98 -5.96
CA VAL A 42 -3.15 -3.57 -5.83
C VAL A 42 -3.40 -2.85 -4.50
N TRP A 43 -2.85 -3.36 -3.40
CA TRP A 43 -2.94 -2.67 -2.10
C TRP A 43 -2.28 -1.29 -2.14
N GLN A 44 -1.09 -1.19 -2.73
CA GLN A 44 -0.35 0.06 -2.82
C GLN A 44 -1.13 1.11 -3.62
N GLN A 45 -1.69 0.72 -4.77
CA GLN A 45 -2.53 1.60 -5.58
C GLN A 45 -3.73 2.13 -4.78
N ARG A 46 -4.48 1.25 -4.11
CA ARG A 46 -5.63 1.64 -3.28
C ARG A 46 -5.24 2.62 -2.16
N LEU A 47 -4.07 2.41 -1.57
CA LEU A 47 -3.54 3.28 -0.51
C LEU A 47 -3.13 4.65 -1.05
N ASP A 48 -2.52 4.70 -2.23
CA ASP A 48 -2.10 5.96 -2.84
C ASP A 48 -3.30 6.79 -3.31
N ASP A 49 -4.31 6.15 -3.92
CA ASP A 49 -5.59 6.79 -4.28
C ASP A 49 -6.29 7.37 -3.02
N TYR A 50 -6.29 6.61 -1.92
CA TYR A 50 -6.84 7.08 -0.65
C TYR A 50 -6.08 8.29 -0.11
N ARG A 51 -4.74 8.28 -0.17
CA ARG A 51 -3.90 9.35 0.35
C ARG A 51 -4.10 10.64 -0.42
N GLU A 52 -4.25 10.56 -1.74
CA GLU A 52 -4.58 11.71 -2.57
C GLU A 52 -5.92 12.34 -2.15
N ALA A 53 -6.96 11.51 -1.99
CA ALA A 53 -8.28 11.97 -1.54
C ALA A 53 -8.27 12.53 -0.11
N ARG A 54 -7.49 11.93 0.80
CA ARG A 54 -7.29 12.41 2.17
C ARG A 54 -6.62 13.78 2.16
N ASP A 55 -5.52 13.92 1.43
CA ASP A 55 -4.77 15.18 1.35
C ASP A 55 -5.61 16.30 0.69
N ALA A 56 -6.49 15.98 -0.27
CA ALA A 56 -7.46 16.93 -0.82
C ALA A 56 -8.49 17.39 0.23
N THR A 57 -8.95 16.46 1.07
CA THR A 57 -9.86 16.75 2.19
C THR A 57 -9.20 17.64 3.25
N GLU A 58 -7.93 17.38 3.57
CA GLU A 58 -7.14 18.21 4.51
C GLU A 58 -6.97 19.65 4.03
N ARG A 59 -6.74 19.84 2.73
CA ARG A 59 -6.57 21.17 2.11
C ARG A 59 -7.89 21.91 1.90
N ASN A 60 -9.03 21.27 2.15
CA ASN A 60 -10.33 21.90 1.96
C ASN A 60 -10.61 22.94 3.06
N ALA A 61 -10.44 24.21 2.70
CA ALA A 61 -10.63 25.35 3.60
C ALA A 61 -12.08 25.56 4.05
N SER A 62 -13.07 24.98 3.36
CA SER A 62 -14.49 25.07 3.75
C SER A 62 -14.85 24.17 4.94
N LEU A 63 -14.02 23.18 5.25
CA LEU A 63 -14.23 22.27 6.38
C LEU A 63 -13.47 22.79 7.60
N ASP A 64 -14.13 22.78 8.76
CA ASP A 64 -13.43 22.90 10.04
C ASP A 64 -12.66 21.59 10.37
N ALA A 65 -11.83 21.62 11.42
CA ALA A 65 -11.01 20.47 11.80
C ALA A 65 -11.85 19.21 12.09
N GLY A 66 -12.94 19.33 12.84
CA GLY A 66 -13.80 18.19 13.17
C GLY A 66 -14.58 17.66 11.96
N ALA A 67 -14.93 18.53 11.00
CA ALA A 67 -15.55 18.15 9.75
C ALA A 67 -14.57 17.43 8.82
N ARG A 68 -13.30 17.88 8.78
CA ARG A 68 -12.22 17.17 8.05
C ARG A 68 -12.00 15.78 8.63
N ASP A 69 -11.88 15.66 9.95
CA ASP A 69 -11.67 14.36 10.60
C ASP A 69 -12.80 13.38 10.28
N ARG A 70 -14.05 13.82 10.38
CA ARG A 70 -15.23 13.01 10.01
C ARG A 70 -15.20 12.60 8.54
N ALA A 71 -14.85 13.51 7.63
CA ALA A 71 -14.74 13.19 6.21
C ALA A 71 -13.64 12.17 5.91
N ILE A 72 -12.48 12.28 6.57
CA ILE A 72 -11.37 11.33 6.43
C ILE A 72 -11.75 9.94 6.98
N GLU A 73 -12.46 9.87 8.11
CA GLU A 73 -12.94 8.60 8.65
C GLU A 73 -13.98 7.94 7.74
N THR A 74 -14.91 8.71 7.17
CA THR A 74 -15.87 8.21 6.16
C THR A 74 -15.13 7.69 4.93
N LEU A 75 -14.20 8.47 4.38
CA LEU A 75 -13.37 8.05 3.25
C LEU A 75 -12.65 6.72 3.54
N ARG A 76 -12.14 6.54 4.75
CA ARG A 76 -11.47 5.31 5.15
C ARG A 76 -12.46 4.13 5.24
N ALA A 77 -13.65 4.36 5.78
CA ALA A 77 -14.72 3.36 5.89
C ALA A 77 -15.27 2.90 4.53
N GLU A 78 -15.32 3.79 3.55
CA GLU A 78 -15.78 3.46 2.19
C GLU A 78 -14.74 2.66 1.39
N ARG A 79 -13.45 2.88 1.65
CA ARG A 79 -12.36 2.35 0.81
C ARG A 79 -11.72 1.06 1.33
N PHE A 80 -11.91 0.76 2.62
CA PHE A 80 -11.19 -0.32 3.29
C PHE A 80 -12.10 -1.11 4.24
N THR A 81 -11.85 -2.42 4.33
CA THR A 81 -12.53 -3.27 5.32
C THR A 81 -12.12 -2.88 6.74
N PRO A 82 -12.89 -3.27 7.79
CA PRO A 82 -12.52 -3.00 9.18
C PRO A 82 -11.07 -3.39 9.54
N GLU A 83 -10.58 -4.52 9.03
CA GLU A 83 -9.23 -5.03 9.28
C GLU A 83 -8.18 -4.18 8.53
N GLU A 84 -8.44 -3.86 7.27
CA GLU A 84 -7.58 -2.99 6.47
C GLU A 84 -7.47 -1.59 7.07
N ARG A 85 -8.56 -1.07 7.65
CA ARG A 85 -8.58 0.25 8.30
C ARG A 85 -7.57 0.36 9.43
N LEU A 86 -7.42 -0.68 10.26
CA LEU A 86 -6.42 -0.67 11.34
C LEU A 86 -5.01 -0.46 10.79
N ARG A 87 -4.70 -1.12 9.67
CA ARG A 87 -3.42 -0.96 8.98
C ARG A 87 -3.27 0.43 8.37
N VAL A 88 -4.31 0.96 7.72
CA VAL A 88 -4.28 2.31 7.13
C VAL A 88 -4.07 3.37 8.21
N VAL A 89 -4.79 3.29 9.33
CA VAL A 89 -4.64 4.22 10.45
C VAL A 89 -3.20 4.20 10.97
N ALA A 90 -2.60 3.02 11.14
CA ALA A 90 -1.21 2.91 11.59
C ALA A 90 -0.23 3.55 10.59
N LEU A 91 -0.44 3.32 9.28
CA LEU A 91 0.37 3.92 8.22
C LEU A 91 0.22 5.44 8.14
N ASP A 92 -0.99 5.97 8.35
CA ASP A 92 -1.24 7.41 8.40
C ASP A 92 -0.52 8.03 9.61
N ARG A 93 -0.61 7.42 10.79
CA ARG A 93 0.09 7.90 12.00
C ARG A 93 1.60 7.94 11.82
N ILE A 94 2.19 6.93 11.19
CA ILE A 94 3.63 6.91 10.89
C ILE A 94 3.98 8.08 9.98
N ARG A 95 3.24 8.23 8.87
CA ARG A 95 3.46 9.32 7.91
C ARG A 95 3.30 10.71 8.53
N ASP A 96 2.27 10.89 9.34
CA ASP A 96 1.95 12.18 9.95
C ASP A 96 2.94 12.53 11.07
N GLY A 97 3.56 11.54 11.71
CA GLY A 97 4.67 11.75 12.66
C GLY A 97 6.05 11.96 12.02
N GLU A 98 6.20 11.63 10.74
CA GLU A 98 7.40 11.91 9.94
C GLU A 98 7.40 13.32 9.28
N ARG A 99 6.26 14.03 9.34
CA ARG A 99 6.09 15.40 8.84
C ARG A 99 6.39 16.43 9.92
#